data_AF-A0A926ASV3-F1
#
_entry.id   AF-A0A926ASV3-F1
#
_cell.length_a   1.000
_cell.length_b   1.000
_cell.length_c   1.000
_cell.angle_alpha   90.00
_cell.angle_beta   90.00
_cell.angle_gamma   90.00
#
_symmetry.space_group_name_H-M   'P 1'
#
loop_
_entity.id
_entity.type
_entity.pdbx_description
1 polymer ?
#
loop_
_entity_poly.entity_id
_entity_poly.type
_entity_poly.pdbx_seq_one_letter_code
_entity_poly.pdbx_strand_id
1 'polypeptide(L)'
;MTDRQRIVIVGGGFAGLNAARSLRRADVQVTLVDRRNFHLFQPLLYQVATGGLSPGNIAAPLRSILRRQRNVEVLLAEVTDFDLAG
;
A
#
# COMPACT_ATOMS: atom_id res chain seq x y z
N MET A 1 6.16 17.40 18.65
CA MET A 1 6.10 16.11 17.93
C MET A 1 5.01 15.29 18.60
N THR A 2 3.90 15.00 17.94
CA THR A 2 2.83 14.18 18.54
C THR A 2 3.33 12.75 18.66
N ASP A 3 3.35 12.22 19.87
CA ASP A 3 3.84 10.88 20.25
C ASP A 3 2.89 9.75 19.80
N ARG A 4 2.43 9.81 18.55
CA ARG A 4 1.56 8.78 17.99
C ARG A 4 2.39 7.57 17.63
N GLN A 5 1.87 6.39 17.97
CA GLN A 5 2.46 5.13 17.55
C GLN A 5 2.62 5.12 16.02
N ARG A 6 3.84 4.82 15.56
CA ARG A 6 4.20 4.76 14.15
C ARG A 6 4.12 3.31 13.67
N ILE A 7 3.39 3.10 12.58
CA ILE A 7 3.19 1.79 11.96
C ILE A 7 3.74 1.85 10.54
N VAL A 8 4.67 0.96 10.22
CA VAL A 8 5.16 0.76 8.86
C VAL A 8 4.53 -0.51 8.29
N ILE A 9 3.93 -0.40 7.11
CA ILE A 9 3.39 -1.53 6.35
C ILE A 9 4.26 -1.71 5.11
N VAL A 10 4.85 -2.88 4.94
CA VAL A 10 5.69 -3.21 3.78
C VAL A 10 4.86 -4.00 2.76
N GLY A 11 4.62 -3.39 1.60
CA GLY A 11 3.85 -3.94 0.48
C GLY A 11 2.39 -3.45 0.42
N GLY A 12 2.04 -2.75 -0.66
CA GLY A 12 0.70 -2.30 -1.07
C GLY A 12 -0.09 -3.34 -1.90
N GLY A 13 0.18 -4.63 -1.70
CA GLY A 13 -0.66 -5.72 -2.19
C GLY A 13 -2.02 -5.78 -1.49
N PHE A 14 -2.72 -6.91 -1.58
CA PHE A 14 -4.03 -7.08 -0.92
C PHE A 14 -3.95 -6.89 0.59
N ALA A 15 -3.00 -7.57 1.24
CA ALA A 15 -2.87 -7.53 2.70
C ALA A 15 -2.53 -6.12 3.20
N GLY A 16 -1.45 -5.51 2.70
CA GLY A 16 -1.01 -4.22 3.21
C GLY A 16 -1.96 -3.07 2.88
N LEU A 17 -2.64 -3.09 1.73
CA LEU A 17 -3.69 -2.10 1.45
C LEU A 17 -4.87 -2.23 2.43
N ASN A 18 -5.31 -3.45 2.73
CA ASN A 18 -6.40 -3.66 3.68
C ASN A 18 -5.98 -3.37 5.13
N ALA A 19 -4.74 -3.69 5.51
CA ALA A 19 -4.17 -3.32 6.80
C ALA A 19 -4.08 -1.79 6.97
N ALA A 20 -3.65 -1.06 5.94
CA ALA A 20 -3.66 0.40 5.96
C ALA A 20 -5.09 0.94 6.14
N ARG A 21 -6.07 0.37 5.43
CA ARG A 21 -7.48 0.79 5.53
C ARG A 21 -8.10 0.48 6.89
N SER A 22 -7.77 -0.63 7.54
CA SER A 22 -8.31 -0.97 8.86
C SER A 22 -7.83 0.00 9.94
N LEU A 23 -6.62 0.55 9.77
CA LEU A 23 -6.03 1.55 10.67
C LEU A 23 -6.52 2.98 10.45
N ARG A 24 -7.46 3.22 9.52
CA ARG A 24 -7.93 4.57 9.15
C ARG A 24 -8.44 5.44 10.31
N ARG A 25 -8.99 4.81 11.35
CA ARG A 25 -9.56 5.49 12.53
C ARG A 25 -8.72 5.33 13.80
N ALA A 26 -7.62 4.58 13.73
CA ALA A 26 -6.72 4.41 14.86
C ALA A 26 -5.89 5.68 15.07
N ASP A 27 -5.56 6.00 16.33
CA ASP A 27 -4.73 7.14 16.69
C ASP A 27 -3.23 6.84 16.48
N VAL A 28 -2.88 6.51 15.23
CA VAL A 28 -1.55 6.07 14.81
C VAL A 28 -1.15 6.80 13.54
N GLN A 29 0.15 6.86 13.25
CA GLN A 29 0.68 7.32 11.97
C GLN A 29 1.11 6.11 11.14
N VAL A 30 0.54 5.93 9.95
CA VAL A 30 0.83 4.81 9.07
C VAL A 30 1.73 5.26 7.92
N THR A 31 2.78 4.50 7.62
CA THR A 31 3.56 4.60 6.38
C THR A 31 3.42 3.29 5.61
N LEU A 32 2.81 3.34 4.43
CA LEU A 32 2.76 2.21 3.50
C LEU A 32 3.92 2.34 2.51
N VAL A 33 4.86 1.40 2.57
CA VAL A 33 6.03 1.35 1.68
C VAL A 33 5.81 0.28 0.62
N ASP A 34 5.91 0.62 -0.66
CA ASP A 34 5.93 -0.36 -1.75
C ASP A 34 6.89 0.09 -2.84
N ARG A 35 7.55 -0.88 -3.49
CA ARG A 35 8.43 -0.66 -4.65
C ARG A 35 7.66 -0.27 -5.92
N ARG A 36 6.33 -0.37 -5.90
CA ARG A 36 5.38 0.02 -6.96
C ARG A 36 4.43 1.09 -6.41
N ASN A 37 4.04 2.04 -7.26
CA ASN A 37 3.12 3.11 -6.88
C ASN A 37 1.63 2.74 -7.00
N PHE A 38 1.30 1.48 -7.35
CA PHE A 38 -0.06 0.99 -7.57
C PHE A 38 -0.33 -0.33 -6.86
N HIS A 39 -1.59 -0.51 -6.47
CA HIS A 39 -2.13 -1.81 -6.12
C HIS A 39 -2.49 -2.56 -7.41
N LEU A 40 -2.16 -3.85 -7.47
CA LEU A 40 -2.45 -4.74 -8.59
C LEU A 40 -3.49 -5.78 -8.18
N PHE A 41 -4.61 -5.84 -8.88
CA PHE A 41 -5.61 -6.89 -8.72
C PHE A 41 -5.15 -8.16 -9.45
N GLN A 42 -4.21 -8.86 -8.83
CA GLN A 42 -3.56 -10.06 -9.37
C GLN A 42 -4.52 -11.15 -9.89
N PRO A 43 -5.72 -11.37 -9.32
CA PRO A 43 -6.65 -12.38 -9.83
C PRO A 43 -7.04 -12.23 -11.31
N LEU A 44 -6.98 -11.03 -11.89
CA LEU A 44 -7.30 -10.79 -13.31
C LEU A 44 -6.07 -10.63 -14.21
N LEU A 45 -4.87 -10.97 -13.73
CA LEU A 45 -3.65 -10.90 -14.55
C LEU A 45 -3.74 -11.77 -15.80
N TYR A 46 -4.42 -12.92 -15.72
CA TYR A 46 -4.61 -13.79 -16.87
C TYR A 46 -5.40 -13.10 -17.99
N GLN A 47 -6.39 -12.26 -17.67
CA GLN A 47 -7.16 -11.52 -18.67
C GLN A 47 -6.33 -10.43 -19.36
N VAL A 48 -5.34 -9.87 -18.66
CA VAL A 48 -4.37 -8.96 -19.31
C VAL A 48 -3.44 -9.76 -20.22
N ALA A 49 -2.93 -10.91 -19.76
CA ALA A 49 -2.04 -11.76 -20.55
C ALA A 49 -2.70 -12.29 -21.83
N THR A 50 -4.01 -12.55 -21.81
CA THR A 50 -4.79 -12.99 -22.99
C THR A 50 -5.35 -11.85 -23.82
N GLY A 51 -5.07 -10.59 -23.48
CA GLY A 51 -5.57 -9.41 -24.20
C GLY A 51 -7.05 -9.09 -23.96
N GLY A 52 -7.72 -9.76 -23.01
CA GLY A 52 -9.11 -9.49 -22.63
C GLY A 52 -9.29 -8.23 -21.75
N LEU A 53 -8.24 -7.74 -21.10
CA LEU A 53 -8.25 -6.51 -20.31
C LEU A 53 -6.98 -5.67 -20.53
N SER A 54 -7.11 -4.36 -20.39
CA SER A 54 -5.95 -3.48 -20.33
C SER A 54 -5.31 -3.50 -18.92
N PRO A 55 -3.98 -3.34 -18.78
CA PRO A 55 -3.32 -3.27 -17.47
C PRO A 55 -3.91 -2.20 -16.55
N GLY A 56 -4.32 -1.05 -17.11
CA GLY A 56 -4.93 0.05 -16.37
C GLY A 56 -6.27 -0.31 -15.71
N ASN A 57 -6.96 -1.36 -16.17
CA ASN A 57 -8.19 -1.83 -15.54
C ASN A 57 -7.95 -2.63 -14.26
N ILE A 58 -6.73 -3.14 -14.05
CA ILE A 58 -6.39 -3.98 -12.89
C ILE A 58 -5.34 -3.34 -11.97
N ALA A 59 -4.88 -2.13 -12.30
CA ALA A 59 -3.89 -1.38 -11.52
C ALA A 59 -4.46 -0.02 -11.08
N ALA A 60 -4.38 0.27 -9.79
CA ALA A 60 -4.86 1.55 -9.24
C ALA A 60 -3.79 2.20 -8.34
N PRO A 61 -3.47 3.50 -8.52
CA PRO A 61 -2.43 4.16 -7.72
C PRO A 61 -2.74 4.13 -6.23
N LEU A 62 -1.80 3.64 -5.40
CA LEU A 62 -1.97 3.50 -3.95
C LEU A 62 -2.34 4.84 -3.30
N ARG A 63 -1.66 5.93 -3.72
CA ARG A 63 -1.94 7.30 -3.26
C ARG A 63 -3.38 7.72 -3.57
N SER A 64 -3.92 7.34 -4.73
CA SER A 64 -5.31 7.69 -5.12
C SER A 64 -6.32 6.92 -4.29
N ILE A 65 -6.06 5.63 -4.02
CA ILE A 65 -6.91 4.78 -3.18
C ILE A 65 -6.97 5.31 -1.75
N LEU A 66 -5.83 5.72 -1.20
CA LEU A 66 -5.68 6.13 0.20
C LEU A 66 -5.88 7.64 0.42
N ARG A 67 -6.14 8.44 -0.62
CA ARG A 67 -6.17 9.93 -0.55
C ARG A 67 -7.09 10.54 0.51
N ARG A 68 -8.12 9.81 0.96
CA ARG A 68 -9.12 10.27 1.95
C ARG A 68 -8.80 9.80 3.38
N GLN A 69 -7.68 9.12 3.57
CA GLN A 69 -7.19 8.66 4.86
C GLN A 69 -6.10 9.62 5.34
N ARG A 70 -6.37 10.36 6.42
CA ARG A 70 -5.50 11.44 6.91
C ARG A 70 -4.25 10.94 7.63
N ASN A 71 -4.28 9.70 8.12
CA ASN A 71 -3.23 9.13 8.96
C ASN A 71 -2.32 8.16 8.19
N VAL A 72 -2.32 8.18 6.86
CA VAL A 72 -1.47 7.32 6.04
C VAL A 72 -0.65 8.13 5.05
N GLU A 73 0.63 7.79 4.97
CA GLU A 73 1.53 8.20 3.92
C GLU A 73 1.87 6.99 3.05
N VAL A 74 1.99 7.19 1.73
CA VAL A 74 2.50 6.18 0.82
C VAL A 74 3.91 6.57 0.39
N LEU A 75 4.87 5.68 0.61
CA LEU A 75 6.26 5.84 0.21
C LEU A 75 6.56 4.89 -0.95
N LEU A 76 7.02 5.44 -2.07
CA LEU A 76 7.54 4.63 -3.18
C LEU A 76 9.00 4.32 -2.89
N ALA A 77 9.26 3.17 -2.31
CA ALA A 77 10.60 2.71 -1.97
C ALA A 77 10.63 1.18 -1.85
N GLU A 78 11.81 0.60 -2.01
CA GLU A 78 12.03 -0.82 -1.74
C GLU A 78 12.63 -0.97 -0.33
N VAL A 79 12.00 -1.81 0.49
CA VAL A 79 12.58 -2.22 1.77
C VAL A 79 13.59 -3.32 1.49
N THR A 80 14.84 -3.07 1.88
CA THR A 80 15.96 -3.99 1.59
C THR A 80 16.39 -4.80 2.80
N ASP A 81 16.16 -4.30 4.02
CA ASP A 81 16.63 -4.93 5.25
C ASP A 81 15.80 -4.47 6.45
N PHE A 82 15.89 -5.21 7.56
CA PHE A 82 15.30 -4.84 8.85
C PHE A 82 16.36 -4.93 9.94
N ASP A 83 16.76 -3.79 10.49
CA ASP A 83 17.56 -3.75 11.70
C ASP A 83 16.65 -3.93 12.91
N LEU A 84 16.67 -5.14 13.48
CA LEU A 84 15.88 -5.51 14.66
C LEU A 84 16.71 -5.45 15.94
N ALA A 85 18.01 -5.11 15.85
CA ALA A 85 18.88 -5.05 17.01
C ALA A 85 18.60 -3.79 17.82
N GLY A 86 17.87 -4.00 18.92
CA GLY A 86 17.62 -3.07 20.02
C GLY A 86 17.48 -3.85 21.32
#